data_AF-A0AAT9HTP3-F1
#
_entry.id   AF-A0AAT9HTP3-F1
#
_cell.length_a   1.000
_cell.length_b   1.000
_cell.length_c   1.000
_cell.angle_alpha   90.00
_cell.angle_beta   90.00
_cell.angle_gamma   90.00
#
_symmetry.space_group_name_H-M   'P 1'
#
loop_
_entity.id
_entity.type
_entity.pdbx_description
1 polymer ?
#
loop_
_entity_poly.entity_id
_entity_poly.type
_entity_poly.pdbx_seq_one_letter_code
_entity_poly.pdbx_strand_id
1 'polypeptide(L)'
;MGMTTSASVPTGPHHATADKGTVTDRLVDANEQYAAAFTNPGMDARPVLNVAVVACMDARLDLHAALGLSLGDCHTVRNAGAS
;
A
#
# COMPACT_ATOMS: atom_id res chain seq x y z
N MET A 1 -0.45 -25.48 -1.47
CA MET A 1 0.67 -25.18 -2.40
C MET A 1 0.19 -24.03 -3.29
N GLY A 2 0.71 -22.82 -3.10
CA GLY A 2 0.22 -21.56 -3.72
C GLY A 2 -0.87 -20.88 -2.86
N MET A 3 -0.93 -19.55 -2.70
CA MET A 3 -0.44 -18.47 -3.57
C MET A 3 0.03 -17.27 -2.73
N THR A 4 1.23 -16.78 -3.02
CA THR A 4 1.77 -15.52 -2.51
C THR A 4 1.19 -14.36 -3.33
N THR A 5 0.42 -13.45 -2.71
CA THR A 5 0.25 -12.11 -3.27
C THR A 5 1.16 -11.15 -2.52
N SER A 6 2.47 -11.30 -2.76
CA SER A 6 3.41 -10.20 -2.54
C SER A 6 3.18 -9.19 -3.65
N ALA A 7 2.57 -8.06 -3.33
CA ALA A 7 2.65 -6.88 -4.18
C ALA A 7 3.86 -6.04 -3.71
N SER A 8 5.06 -6.60 -3.84
CA SER A 8 6.31 -5.85 -3.70
C SER A 8 6.83 -5.43 -5.08
N VAL A 9 6.55 -4.14 -5.36
CA VAL A 9 7.36 -3.13 -6.08
C VAL A 9 7.50 -3.18 -7.62
N PRO A 10 7.57 -1.98 -8.27
CA PRO A 10 8.84 -1.58 -8.89
C PRO A 10 9.31 -0.17 -8.47
N THR A 11 10.50 -0.09 -7.86
CA THR A 11 11.22 1.15 -7.53
C THR A 11 12.09 1.48 -8.73
N GLY A 12 11.46 2.04 -9.76
CA GLY A 12 12.18 2.72 -10.84
C GLY A 12 12.28 4.21 -10.53
N PRO A 13 13.34 4.92 -10.94
CA PRO A 13 13.31 6.38 -10.92
C PRO A 13 12.16 6.82 -11.83
N HIS A 14 11.14 7.44 -11.25
CA HIS A 14 10.11 8.09 -12.05
C HIS A 14 10.73 9.35 -12.63
N HIS A 15 11.31 9.21 -13.82
CA HIS A 15 11.57 10.35 -14.67
C HIS A 15 10.22 11.03 -14.88
N ALA A 16 10.13 12.31 -14.55
CA ALA A 16 8.95 13.13 -14.84
C ALA A 16 8.85 13.27 -16.36
N THR A 17 8.38 12.22 -17.03
CA THR A 17 7.97 12.31 -18.42
C THR A 17 6.80 13.28 -18.46
N ALA A 18 6.90 14.24 -19.37
CA ALA A 18 5.91 15.27 -19.63
C ALA A 18 4.59 14.65 -20.14
N ASP A 19 3.86 14.01 -19.23
CA ASP A 19 2.45 13.73 -19.41
C ASP A 19 1.66 14.98 -18.99
N LYS A 20 0.57 15.28 -19.68
CA LYS A 20 -0.22 16.51 -19.47
C LYS A 20 -1.04 16.48 -18.16
N GLY A 21 -0.88 15.46 -17.32
CA GLY A 21 -1.59 15.27 -16.06
C GLY A 21 -0.80 15.71 -14.82
N THR A 22 -1.53 16.00 -13.75
CA THR A 22 -0.99 16.22 -12.41
C THR A 22 -0.48 14.91 -11.79
N VAL A 23 0.26 14.99 -10.68
CA VAL A 23 0.62 13.80 -9.89
C VAL A 23 -0.63 13.07 -9.41
N THR A 24 -1.70 13.79 -9.09
CA THR A 24 -2.99 13.21 -8.70
C THR A 24 -3.57 12.37 -9.83
N ASP A 25 -3.55 12.86 -11.07
CA ASP A 25 -4.06 12.11 -12.23
C ASP A 25 -3.29 10.80 -12.40
N ARG A 26 -1.96 10.84 -12.28
CA ARG A 26 -1.13 9.62 -12.29
C ARG A 26 -1.49 8.64 -11.17
N LEU A 27 -1.87 9.11 -9.98
CA LEU A 27 -2.32 8.23 -8.88
C LEU A 27 -3.68 7.61 -9.17
N VAL A 28 -4.58 8.34 -9.82
CA VAL A 28 -5.86 7.82 -10.29
C VAL A 28 -5.64 6.70 -11.30
N ASP A 29 -4.79 6.91 -12.30
CA ASP A 29 -4.46 5.88 -13.31
C ASP A 29 -3.85 4.61 -12.67
N ALA A 30 -2.97 4.78 -11.69
CA ALA A 30 -2.38 3.66 -10.95
C ALA A 30 -3.45 2.89 -10.14
N ASN A 31 -4.41 3.59 -9.55
CA ASN A 31 -5.52 2.97 -8.83
C ASN A 31 -6.45 2.19 -9.76
N GLU A 32 -6.72 2.67 -10.99
CA GLU A 32 -7.53 1.94 -11.97
C GLU A 32 -6.90 0.58 -12.31
N GLN A 33 -5.59 0.55 -12.53
CA GLN A 33 -4.83 -0.68 -12.78
C GLN A 33 -4.87 -1.62 -11.57
N TYR A 34 -4.68 -1.09 -10.36
CA TYR A 34 -4.79 -1.86 -9.12
C TYR A 34 -6.20 -2.47 -8.97
N ALA A 35 -7.25 -1.67 -9.16
CA ALA A 35 -8.64 -2.11 -9.01
C ALA A 35 -9.01 -3.20 -10.02
N ALA A 36 -8.53 -3.11 -11.26
CA ALA A 36 -8.75 -4.13 -12.29
C ALA A 36 -8.09 -5.49 -11.93
N ALA A 37 -6.96 -5.46 -11.23
CA ALA A 37 -6.25 -6.67 -10.78
C ALA A 37 -6.70 -7.15 -9.39
N PHE A 38 -7.30 -6.27 -8.58
CA PHE A 38 -7.65 -6.57 -7.20
C PHE A 38 -8.80 -7.58 -7.11
N THR A 39 -8.55 -8.69 -6.41
CA THR A 39 -9.58 -9.67 -6.06
C THR A 39 -9.81 -9.59 -4.56
N ASN A 40 -11.03 -9.24 -4.14
CA ASN A 40 -11.40 -9.27 -2.73
C ASN A 40 -11.39 -10.73 -2.24
N PRO A 41 -10.51 -11.12 -1.30
CA PRO A 41 -10.43 -12.49 -0.82
C PRO A 41 -11.55 -12.86 0.17
N GLY A 42 -12.59 -12.02 0.33
CA GLY A 42 -13.64 -12.21 1.33
C GLY A 42 -13.21 -11.77 2.73
N MET A 43 -12.35 -10.76 2.81
CA MET A 43 -11.75 -10.29 4.07
C MET A 43 -12.77 -9.50 4.90
N ASP A 44 -12.86 -9.80 6.19
CA ASP A 44 -13.58 -8.98 7.18
C ASP A 44 -12.80 -7.67 7.44
N ALA A 45 -13.50 -6.65 7.92
CA ALA A 45 -12.87 -5.40 8.37
C ALA A 45 -12.00 -5.60 9.62
N ARG A 46 -12.13 -6.71 10.35
CA ARG A 46 -11.33 -7.03 11.54
C ARG A 46 -9.92 -7.52 11.14
N PRO A 47 -8.85 -7.02 11.79
CA PRO A 47 -7.49 -7.40 11.45
C PRO A 47 -7.17 -8.82 11.93
N VAL A 48 -6.54 -9.62 11.08
CA VAL A 48 -6.22 -11.05 11.35
C VAL A 48 -5.36 -11.21 12.60
N LEU A 49 -4.37 -10.33 12.79
CA LEU A 49 -3.45 -10.40 13.92
C LEU A 49 -3.98 -9.69 15.18
N ASN A 50 -5.18 -9.10 15.13
CA ASN A 50 -5.79 -8.36 16.24
C ASN A 50 -4.90 -7.22 16.79
N VAL A 51 -4.18 -6.52 15.91
CA VAL A 51 -3.30 -5.39 16.26
C VAL A 51 -3.60 -4.15 15.43
N ALA A 52 -3.27 -2.99 16.01
CA ALA A 52 -3.21 -1.71 15.33
C ALA A 52 -1.78 -1.15 15.42
N VAL A 53 -1.29 -0.61 14.31
CA VAL A 53 0.05 -0.02 14.19
C VAL A 53 -0.07 1.47 13.98
N VAL A 54 0.56 2.25 14.85
CA VAL A 54 0.72 3.71 14.72
C VAL A 54 2.14 4.00 14.24
N ALA A 55 2.26 4.70 13.11
CA ALA A 55 3.55 4.98 12.49
C ALA A 55 3.63 6.41 11.91
N CYS A 56 4.85 6.86 11.57
CA CYS A 56 5.05 8.15 10.95
C CYS A 56 4.61 8.14 9.47
N MET A 57 4.17 9.29 8.93
CA MET A 57 3.85 9.50 7.51
C MET A 57 5.10 9.65 6.62
N ASP A 58 6.30 9.41 7.15
CA ASP A 58 7.55 9.49 6.40
C ASP A 58 7.49 8.63 5.12
N ALA A 59 7.74 9.25 3.96
CA ALA A 59 7.65 8.62 2.66
C ALA A 59 8.68 7.49 2.43
N ARG A 60 9.70 7.41 3.29
CA ARG A 60 10.74 6.37 3.24
C ARG A 60 10.33 5.09 3.97
N LEU A 61 9.24 5.13 4.74
CA LEU A 61 8.79 3.98 5.52
C LEU A 61 7.82 3.11 4.70
N ASP A 62 8.33 1.97 4.22
CA ASP A 62 7.51 0.85 3.78
C ASP A 62 7.09 0.01 5.01
N LEU A 63 5.95 0.37 5.58
CA LEU A 63 5.46 -0.22 6.83
C LEU A 63 5.21 -1.73 6.73
N HIS A 64 4.59 -2.16 5.62
CA HIS A 64 4.23 -3.56 5.43
C HIS A 64 5.47 -4.43 5.25
N ALA A 65 6.43 -3.98 4.43
CA ALA A 65 7.69 -4.71 4.27
C ALA A 65 8.52 -4.75 5.55
N ALA A 66 8.60 -3.63 6.29
CA ALA A 66 9.38 -3.54 7.52
C ALA A 66 8.87 -4.48 8.63
N LEU A 67 7.57 -4.72 8.70
CA LEU A 67 6.93 -5.54 9.73
C LEU A 67 6.49 -6.93 9.24
N GLY A 68 6.69 -7.26 7.96
CA GLY A 68 6.26 -8.52 7.37
C GLY A 68 4.74 -8.70 7.30
N LEU A 69 4.00 -7.61 7.08
CA LEU A 69 2.54 -7.58 7.09
C LEU A 69 1.94 -7.79 5.69
N SER A 70 0.91 -8.62 5.64
CA SER A 70 0.03 -8.81 4.48
C SER A 70 -1.22 -7.92 4.56
N LEU A 71 -1.96 -7.82 3.45
CA LEU A 71 -3.26 -7.17 3.44
C LEU A 71 -4.18 -7.84 4.47
N GLY A 72 -4.78 -7.05 5.37
CA GLY A 72 -5.69 -7.53 6.41
C GLY A 72 -5.05 -7.87 7.76
N ASP A 73 -3.72 -7.89 7.86
CA ASP A 73 -3.06 -8.33 9.10
C ASP A 73 -3.28 -7.37 10.27
N CYS A 74 -3.27 -6.06 10.01
CA CYS A 74 -3.42 -5.04 11.04
C CYS A 74 -4.25 -3.84 10.58
N HIS A 75 -4.71 -3.06 11.55
CA HIS A 75 -5.07 -1.68 11.30
C HIS A 75 -3.82 -0.80 11.23
N THR A 76 -3.81 0.17 10.32
CA THR A 76 -2.68 1.09 10.13
C THR A 76 -3.16 2.52 10.33
N VAL A 77 -2.51 3.25 11.23
CA VAL A 77 -2.71 4.68 11.46
C VAL A 77 -1.38 5.38 11.24
N ARG A 78 -1.35 6.41 10.39
CA ARG A 78 -0.13 7.18 10.11
C ARG A 78 -0.34 8.67 10.37
N ASN A 79 0.59 9.29 11.10
CA ASN A 79 0.58 10.73 11.38
C ASN A 79 2.01 11.33 11.31
N ALA A 80 2.16 12.62 11.54
CA ALA A 80 3.48 13.24 11.65
C ALA A 80 4.13 12.88 12.99
N GLY A 81 5.23 12.12 12.96
CA GLY A 81 6.04 11.80 14.16
C GLY A 81 5.58 10.58 14.97
N ALA A 82 4.46 9.94 14.63
CA ALA A 82 3.88 8.81 15.37
C ALA A 82 3.52 9.13 16.83
N SER A 83 3.15 10.38 17.11
CA SER A 83 2.77 10.87 18.44
C SER A 83 1.28 10.72 18.74
#